data_AF-A0A8T5PFJ2-F1
#
_entry.id   AF-A0A8T5PFJ2-F1
#
_cell.length_a   1.000
_cell.length_b   1.000
_cell.length_c   1.000
_cell.angle_alpha   90.00
_cell.angle_beta   90.00
_cell.angle_gamma   90.00
#
_symmetry.space_group_name_H-M   'P 1'
#
loop_
_entity.id
_entity.type
_entity.pdbx_description
1 polymer ?
#
loop_
_entity_poly.entity_id
_entity_poly.type
_entity_poly.pdbx_seq_one_letter_code
_entity_poly.pdbx_strand_id
1 'polypeptide(L)'
;MISFFELFGNLATSYGIFIVVFFIIFLFIARFVAKFILQLIFILLISTIFPIFANKLFGLAIPLNLETILSFAILGIGVFLLYYALKILWRISEIVASTLEYIAESIENFIKFLEKGLKSKEKKKEEKEVKILNKEEKKEKEEKSKEKEREEHE
;
A
#
# COMPACT_ATOMS: atom_id res chain seq x y z
N MET A 1 -25.10 -36.33 -26.36
CA MET A 1 -24.43 -36.12 -25.06
C MET A 1 -23.04 -35.61 -25.41
N ILE A 2 -22.78 -34.30 -25.29
CA ILE A 2 -21.49 -33.71 -25.70
C ILE A 2 -20.43 -34.23 -24.73
N SER A 3 -19.35 -34.76 -25.28
CA SER A 3 -18.27 -35.32 -24.47
C SER A 3 -17.44 -34.18 -23.83
N PHE A 4 -16.98 -34.37 -22.59
CA PHE A 4 -16.20 -33.35 -21.86
C PHE A 4 -14.99 -32.84 -22.67
N PHE A 5 -14.37 -33.72 -23.45
CA PHE A 5 -13.26 -33.41 -24.34
C PHE A 5 -13.65 -32.54 -25.54
N GLU A 6 -14.84 -32.70 -26.12
CA GLU A 6 -15.35 -31.81 -27.17
C GLU A 6 -15.64 -30.41 -26.64
N LEU A 7 -16.20 -30.30 -25.43
CA LEU A 7 -16.43 -29.02 -24.75
C LEU A 7 -15.10 -28.30 -24.48
N PHE A 8 -14.11 -29.01 -23.93
CA PHE A 8 -12.79 -28.44 -23.67
C PHE A 8 -12.04 -28.06 -24.96
N GLY A 9 -12.13 -28.90 -26.00
CA GLY A 9 -11.56 -28.62 -27.31
C GLY A 9 -12.15 -27.36 -27.94
N ASN A 10 -13.47 -27.20 -27.93
CA ASN A 10 -14.11 -26.00 -28.48
C ASN A 10 -13.81 -24.74 -27.66
N LEU A 11 -13.80 -24.83 -26.32
CA LEU A 11 -13.45 -23.67 -25.47
C LEU A 11 -11.97 -23.29 -25.61
N ALA A 12 -11.06 -24.25 -25.70
CA ALA A 12 -9.63 -23.99 -25.88
C ALA A 12 -9.34 -23.38 -27.26
N THR A 13 -10.06 -23.83 -28.30
CA THR A 13 -9.90 -23.25 -29.65
C THR A 13 -10.51 -21.84 -29.74
N SER A 14 -11.63 -21.59 -29.05
CA SER A 14 -12.34 -20.31 -29.09
C SER A 14 -11.78 -19.24 -28.16
N TYR A 15 -11.18 -19.62 -27.02
CA TYR A 15 -10.68 -18.69 -25.99
C TYR A 15 -9.18 -18.85 -25.70
N GLY A 16 -8.51 -19.83 -26.31
CA GLY A 16 -7.06 -20.00 -26.26
C GLY A 16 -6.51 -20.06 -24.84
N ILE A 17 -5.42 -19.33 -24.60
CA ILE A 17 -4.70 -19.32 -23.32
C ILE A 17 -5.50 -18.66 -22.19
N PHE A 18 -6.50 -17.83 -22.50
CA PHE A 18 -7.29 -17.13 -21.49
C PHE A 18 -8.10 -18.10 -20.63
N ILE A 19 -8.63 -19.19 -21.20
CA ILE A 19 -9.39 -20.19 -20.43
C ILE A 19 -8.52 -20.84 -19.34
N VAL A 20 -7.24 -21.09 -19.65
CA VAL A 20 -6.29 -21.68 -18.72
C VAL A 20 -5.96 -20.68 -17.60
N VAL A 21 -5.73 -19.41 -17.95
CA VAL A 21 -5.48 -18.34 -16.97
C VAL A 21 -6.69 -18.15 -16.03
N PHE A 22 -7.90 -18.06 -16.58
CA PHE A 22 -9.12 -17.96 -15.77
C PHE A 22 -9.33 -19.18 -14.88
N PHE A 23 -9.03 -20.38 -15.36
CA PHE A 23 -9.14 -21.60 -14.57
C PHE A 23 -8.15 -21.60 -13.41
N ILE A 24 -6.91 -21.15 -13.62
CA ILE A 24 -5.91 -21.00 -12.54
C ILE A 24 -6.39 -19.97 -11.50
N ILE A 25 -6.89 -18.82 -11.93
CA ILE A 25 -7.46 -17.79 -11.04
C ILE A 25 -8.64 -18.37 -10.25
N PHE A 26 -9.53 -19.11 -10.93
CA PHE A 26 -10.67 -19.77 -10.31
C PHE A 26 -10.23 -20.77 -9.23
N LEU A 27 -9.23 -21.62 -9.51
CA LEU A 27 -8.69 -22.56 -8.52
C LEU A 27 -8.10 -21.82 -7.31
N PHE A 28 -7.46 -20.68 -7.53
CA PHE A 28 -6.92 -19.85 -6.46
C PHE A 28 -8.02 -19.29 -5.56
N ILE A 29 -9.10 -18.76 -6.16
CA ILE A 29 -10.29 -18.28 -5.44
C ILE A 29 -10.97 -19.44 -4.70
N ALA A 30 -11.14 -20.59 -5.36
CA ALA A 30 -11.77 -21.77 -4.75
C ALA A 30 -11.01 -22.25 -3.51
N ARG A 31 -9.68 -22.25 -3.55
CA ARG A 31 -8.84 -22.58 -2.38
C ARG A 31 -9.05 -21.60 -1.23
N PHE A 32 -9.23 -20.32 -1.51
CA PHE A 32 -9.51 -19.31 -0.50
C PHE A 32 -10.91 -19.52 0.11
N VAL A 33 -11.92 -19.73 -0.73
CA VAL A 33 -13.31 -19.99 -0.31
C VAL A 33 -13.40 -21.27 0.53
N ALA A 34 -12.70 -22.34 0.15
CA ALA A 34 -12.68 -23.59 0.89
C ALA A 34 -12.14 -23.41 2.33
N LYS A 35 -11.07 -22.62 2.51
CA LYS A 35 -10.56 -22.29 3.85
C LYS A 35 -11.58 -21.51 4.66
N PHE A 36 -12.25 -20.54 4.04
CA PHE A 36 -13.28 -19.74 4.70
C PHE A 36 -14.46 -20.59 5.15
N ILE A 37 -14.95 -21.49 4.29
CA ILE A 37 -16.03 -22.43 4.61
C ILE A 37 -15.64 -23.34 5.77
N LEU A 38 -14.41 -23.88 5.78
CA LEU A 38 -13.94 -24.75 6.85
C LEU A 38 -13.92 -24.02 8.21
N GLN A 39 -13.46 -22.77 8.23
CA GLN A 39 -13.51 -21.94 9.43
C GLN A 39 -14.94 -21.67 9.89
N LEU A 40 -15.85 -21.36 8.95
CA LEU A 40 -17.26 -21.12 9.26
C LEU A 40 -17.93 -22.36 9.87
N ILE A 41 -17.68 -23.55 9.32
CA ILE A 41 -18.17 -24.82 9.87
C ILE A 41 -17.61 -25.04 11.28
N PHE A 42 -16.33 -24.80 11.50
CA PHE A 42 -15.70 -24.96 12.80
C PHE A 42 -16.35 -24.05 13.86
N ILE A 43 -16.62 -22.81 13.51
CA ILE A 43 -17.27 -21.84 14.39
C ILE A 43 -18.71 -22.22 14.67
N LEU A 44 -19.45 -22.67 13.66
CA LEU A 44 -20.79 -23.20 13.85
C LEU A 44 -20.77 -24.33 14.88
N LEU A 45 -19.85 -25.29 14.71
CA LEU A 45 -19.73 -26.47 15.56
C LEU A 45 -19.38 -26.10 17.01
N ILE A 46 -18.44 -25.18 17.22
CA ILE A 46 -18.11 -24.65 18.55
C ILE A 46 -19.31 -23.93 19.17
N SER A 47 -19.99 -23.09 18.40
CA SER A 47 -21.10 -22.27 18.89
C SER A 47 -22.30 -23.12 19.27
N THR A 48 -22.56 -24.21 18.55
CA THR A 48 -23.59 -25.21 18.88
C THR A 48 -23.25 -25.97 20.17
N ILE A 49 -21.98 -26.27 20.41
CA ILE A 49 -21.51 -27.01 21.59
C ILE A 49 -21.41 -26.09 22.83
N PHE A 50 -21.23 -24.79 22.63
CA PHE A 50 -21.02 -23.81 23.70
C PHE A 50 -22.07 -23.86 24.82
N PRO A 51 -23.39 -23.91 24.58
CA PRO A 51 -24.40 -23.98 25.66
C PRO A 51 -24.22 -25.20 26.56
N ILE A 52 -23.82 -26.34 25.99
CA ILE A 52 -23.58 -27.58 26.74
C ILE A 52 -22.35 -27.41 27.64
N PHE A 53 -21.28 -26.83 27.11
CA PHE A 53 -20.07 -26.51 27.87
C PHE A 53 -20.33 -25.47 28.96
N ALA A 54 -21.09 -24.43 28.64
CA ALA A 54 -21.49 -23.36 29.54
C ALA A 54 -22.26 -23.90 30.75
N ASN A 55 -23.21 -24.81 30.52
CA ASN A 55 -23.96 -25.45 31.59
C ASN A 55 -23.08 -26.35 32.46
N LYS A 56 -22.20 -27.16 31.84
CA LYS A 56 -21.39 -28.14 32.58
C LYS A 56 -20.22 -27.52 33.35
N LEU A 57 -19.53 -26.52 32.78
CA LEU A 57 -18.33 -25.95 33.39
C LEU A 57 -18.63 -24.76 34.29
N PHE A 58 -19.57 -23.91 33.88
CA PHE A 58 -19.87 -22.66 34.58
C PHE A 58 -21.18 -22.70 35.37
N GLY A 59 -21.93 -23.82 35.31
CA GLY A 59 -23.21 -23.95 35.99
C GLY A 59 -24.27 -22.98 35.47
N LEU A 60 -24.11 -22.46 34.25
CA LEU A 60 -25.11 -21.59 33.66
C LEU A 60 -26.39 -22.42 33.40
N ALA A 61 -27.56 -21.85 33.68
CA ALA A 61 -28.84 -22.53 33.46
C ALA A 61 -29.37 -22.23 32.05
N ILE A 62 -28.57 -22.49 31.00
CA ILE A 62 -28.95 -22.19 29.62
C ILE A 62 -29.86 -23.31 29.10
N PRO A 63 -31.05 -23.00 28.56
CA PRO A 63 -31.91 -24.01 27.96
C PRO A 63 -31.22 -24.66 26.74
N LEU A 64 -31.26 -26.00 26.68
CA LEU A 64 -30.66 -26.79 25.59
C LEU A 64 -31.67 -27.16 24.48
N ASN A 65 -32.69 -26.31 24.29
CA ASN A 65 -33.64 -26.45 23.20
C ASN A 65 -33.00 -26.01 21.86
N LEU A 66 -33.55 -26.53 20.76
CA LEU A 66 -33.05 -26.28 19.40
C LEU A 66 -32.96 -24.77 19.08
N GLU A 67 -33.94 -23.98 19.53
CA GLU A 67 -33.98 -22.53 19.31
C GLU A 67 -32.79 -21.80 19.94
N THR A 68 -32.42 -22.15 21.17
CA THR A 68 -31.28 -21.53 21.86
C THR A 68 -29.98 -21.94 21.19
N ILE A 69 -29.82 -23.22 20.85
CA ILE A 69 -28.65 -23.73 20.13
C ILE A 69 -28.49 -23.03 18.78
N LEU A 70 -29.59 -22.86 18.03
CA LEU A 70 -29.59 -22.15 16.75
C LEU A 70 -29.25 -20.66 16.95
N SER A 71 -29.76 -20.03 17.99
CA SER A 71 -29.45 -18.63 18.33
C SER A 71 -27.96 -18.44 18.59
N PHE A 72 -27.32 -19.36 19.33
CA PHE A 72 -25.87 -19.34 19.53
C PHE A 72 -25.10 -19.60 18.23
N ALA A 73 -25.56 -20.50 17.37
CA ALA A 73 -24.95 -20.73 16.06
C ALA A 73 -24.99 -19.47 15.17
N ILE A 74 -26.14 -18.78 15.13
CA ILE A 74 -26.30 -17.50 14.40
C ILE A 74 -25.40 -16.42 15.00
N LEU A 75 -25.35 -16.30 16.32
CA LEU A 75 -24.45 -15.37 17.00
C LEU A 75 -22.99 -15.65 16.67
N GLY A 76 -22.57 -16.92 16.69
CA GLY A 76 -21.22 -17.34 16.32
C GLY A 76 -20.84 -16.95 14.90
N ILE A 77 -21.75 -17.20 13.93
CA ILE A 77 -21.57 -16.76 12.54
C ILE A 77 -21.50 -15.23 12.46
N GLY A 78 -22.39 -14.52 13.17
CA GLY A 78 -22.43 -13.06 13.17
C GLY A 78 -21.14 -12.44 13.69
N VAL A 79 -20.63 -12.92 14.81
CA VAL A 79 -19.34 -12.49 15.38
C VAL A 79 -18.19 -12.82 14.43
N PHE A 80 -18.21 -13.98 13.79
CA PHE A 80 -17.19 -14.35 12.80
C PHE A 80 -17.17 -13.42 11.60
N LEU A 81 -18.33 -13.12 11.03
CA LEU A 81 -18.46 -12.19 9.91
C LEU A 81 -18.00 -10.79 10.31
N LEU A 82 -18.36 -10.33 11.51
CA LEU A 82 -17.92 -9.04 12.04
C LEU A 82 -16.40 -8.99 12.21
N TYR A 83 -15.79 -10.05 12.77
CA TYR A 83 -14.33 -10.18 12.88
C TYR A 83 -13.67 -10.13 11.50
N TYR A 84 -14.20 -10.85 10.52
CA TYR A 84 -13.66 -10.84 9.16
C TYR A 84 -13.80 -9.48 8.49
N ALA A 85 -14.93 -8.80 8.66
CA ALA A 85 -15.13 -7.45 8.16
C ALA A 85 -14.10 -6.48 8.77
N LEU A 86 -13.93 -6.49 10.10
CA LEU A 86 -12.93 -5.69 10.79
C LEU A 86 -11.50 -6.00 10.32
N LYS A 87 -11.18 -7.28 10.11
CA LYS A 87 -9.88 -7.71 9.59
C LYS A 87 -9.62 -7.19 8.18
N ILE A 88 -10.63 -7.18 7.32
CA ILE A 88 -10.55 -6.61 5.97
C ILE A 88 -10.36 -5.09 6.05
N LEU A 89 -11.16 -4.39 6.88
CA LEU A 89 -10.99 -2.95 7.10
C LEU A 89 -9.57 -2.62 7.60
N TRP A 90 -9.05 -3.40 8.53
CA TRP A 90 -7.71 -3.19 9.07
C TRP A 90 -6.63 -3.36 8.00
N ARG A 91 -6.71 -4.41 7.16
CA ARG A 91 -5.81 -4.60 6.03
C ARG A 91 -5.88 -3.47 5.01
N ILE A 92 -7.09 -2.98 4.72
CA ILE A 92 -7.26 -1.81 3.83
C ILE A 92 -6.60 -0.58 4.47
N SER A 93 -6.81 -0.35 5.76
CA SER A 93 -6.21 0.78 6.48
C SER A 93 -4.67 0.73 6.46
N GLU A 94 -4.09 -0.45 6.59
CA GLU A 94 -2.64 -0.68 6.52
C GLU A 94 -2.11 -0.32 5.13
N ILE A 95 -2.76 -0.79 4.05
CA ILE A 95 -2.40 -0.45 2.67
C ILE A 95 -2.50 1.06 2.43
N VAL A 96 -3.57 1.69 2.91
CA VAL A 96 -3.76 3.14 2.77
C VAL A 96 -2.67 3.90 3.52
N ALA A 97 -2.34 3.49 4.75
CA ALA A 97 -1.27 4.10 5.53
C ALA A 97 0.08 4.00 4.82
N SER A 98 0.46 2.81 4.34
CA SER A 98 1.70 2.63 3.58
C SER A 98 1.73 3.45 2.29
N THR A 99 0.59 3.60 1.62
CA THR A 99 0.50 4.42 0.41
C THR A 99 0.67 5.91 0.73
N LEU A 100 0.07 6.38 1.82
CA LEU A 100 0.24 7.76 2.30
C LEU A 100 1.67 8.04 2.74
N GLU A 101 2.33 7.08 3.39
CA GLU A 101 3.74 7.18 3.79
C GLU A 101 4.66 7.27 2.58
N TYR A 102 4.42 6.45 1.54
CA TYR A 102 5.12 6.54 0.27
C TYR A 102 4.92 7.89 -0.43
N ILE A 103 3.70 8.42 -0.41
CA ILE A 103 3.40 9.74 -0.97
C ILE A 103 4.12 10.84 -0.18
N ALA A 104 4.11 10.76 1.15
CA ALA A 104 4.78 11.71 2.02
C ALA A 104 6.31 11.72 1.78
N GLU A 105 6.93 10.54 1.68
CA GLU A 105 8.36 10.40 1.39
C GLU A 105 8.71 10.93 -0.01
N SER A 106 7.84 10.68 -1.00
CA SER A 106 7.99 11.23 -2.34
C SER A 106 7.89 12.76 -2.35
N ILE A 107 6.99 13.35 -1.56
CA ILE A 107 6.86 14.81 -1.41
C ILE A 107 8.09 15.38 -0.70
N GLU A 108 8.56 14.75 0.37
CA GLU A 108 9.75 15.20 1.11
C GLU A 108 10.99 15.21 0.21
N ASN A 109 11.18 14.16 -0.58
CA ASN A 109 12.26 14.09 -1.57
C ASN A 109 12.14 15.16 -2.66
N PHE A 110 10.90 15.47 -3.09
CA PHE A 110 10.65 16.54 -4.06
C PHE A 110 10.98 17.92 -3.49
N ILE A 111 10.61 18.18 -2.22
CA ILE A 111 10.95 19.42 -1.52
C ILE A 111 12.46 19.57 -1.36
N LYS A 112 13.17 18.51 -0.92
CA LYS A 112 14.64 18.51 -0.82
C LYS A 112 15.30 18.76 -2.18
N PHE A 113 14.75 18.20 -3.26
CA PHE A 113 15.23 18.45 -4.62
C PHE A 113 15.07 19.92 -5.03
N LEU A 114 13.90 20.52 -4.76
CA LEU A 114 13.64 21.94 -5.01
C LEU A 114 14.56 22.85 -4.19
N GLU A 115 14.75 22.56 -2.91
CA GLU A 115 15.62 23.34 -2.02
C GLU A 115 17.08 23.30 -2.49
N LYS A 116 17.56 22.13 -2.92
CA LYS A 116 18.90 21.97 -3.49
C LYS A 116 19.06 22.71 -4.82
N GLY A 117 18.02 22.70 -5.65
CA GLY A 117 17.96 23.46 -6.91
C GLY A 117 18.02 24.98 -6.69
N LEU A 118 17.34 25.49 -5.65
CA LEU A 118 17.34 26.90 -5.28
C LEU A 118 18.70 27.34 -4.72
N LYS A 119 19.26 26.60 -3.74
CA LYS A 119 20.60 26.89 -3.19
C LYS A 119 21.69 26.84 -4.26
N SER A 120 21.57 25.95 -5.25
CA SER A 120 22.49 25.90 -6.38
C SER A 120 22.38 27.10 -7.32
N LYS A 121 21.20 27.72 -7.45
CA LYS A 121 21.01 28.94 -8.24
C LYS A 121 21.59 30.16 -7.53
N GLU A 122 21.43 30.25 -6.21
CA GLU A 122 22.02 31.34 -5.40
C GLU A 122 23.54 31.31 -5.45
N LYS A 123 24.18 30.15 -5.21
CA LYS A 123 25.64 30.01 -5.31
C LYS A 123 26.19 30.40 -6.69
N LYS A 124 25.47 30.04 -7.77
CA LYS A 124 25.86 30.44 -9.14
C LYS A 124 25.69 31.93 -9.40
N LYS A 125 24.81 32.61 -8.67
CA LYS A 125 24.61 34.06 -8.75
C LYS A 125 25.73 34.79 -8.02
N GLU A 126 26.05 34.36 -6.80
CA GLU A 126 27.17 34.90 -6.02
C GLU A 126 28.51 34.72 -6.73
N GLU A 127 28.80 33.54 -7.28
CA GLU A 127 30.04 33.32 -8.05
C GLU A 127 30.15 34.21 -9.30
N LYS A 128 29.01 34.58 -9.92
CA LYS A 128 29.01 35.51 -11.05
C LYS A 128 29.26 36.94 -10.60
N GLU A 129 28.65 37.39 -9.50
CA GLU A 129 28.87 38.73 -8.96
C GLU A 129 30.31 38.93 -8.47
N VAL A 130 30.88 37.94 -7.78
CA VAL A 130 32.29 37.98 -7.33
C VAL A 130 33.27 38.00 -8.50
N LYS A 131 32.96 37.32 -9.62
CA LYS A 131 33.79 37.37 -10.83
C LYS A 131 33.71 38.73 -11.54
N ILE A 132 32.57 39.42 -11.46
CA ILE A 132 32.40 40.74 -12.07
C ILE A 132 33.18 41.79 -11.24
N LEU A 133 33.02 41.79 -9.92
CA LEU A 133 33.75 42.68 -9.00
C LEU A 133 35.28 42.54 -9.11
N ASN A 134 35.80 41.32 -9.12
CA ASN A 134 37.25 41.09 -9.30
C ASN A 134 37.78 41.56 -10.65
N LYS A 135 36.92 41.60 -11.68
CA LYS A 135 37.30 42.06 -13.02
C LYS A 135 37.31 43.59 -13.10
N GLU A 136 36.45 44.25 -12.34
CA GLU A 136 36.44 45.72 -12.18
C GLU A 136 37.64 46.19 -11.35
N GLU A 137 37.92 45.57 -10.20
CA GLU A 137 39.10 45.91 -9.38
C GLU A 137 40.43 45.73 -10.15
N LYS A 138 40.53 44.71 -11.02
CA LYS A 138 41.72 44.52 -11.86
C LYS A 138 41.87 45.64 -12.91
N LYS A 139 40.76 46.09 -13.51
CA LYS A 139 40.79 47.20 -14.46
C LYS A 139 41.18 48.52 -13.78
N GLU A 140 40.63 48.77 -12.59
CA GLU A 140 40.94 49.99 -11.83
C GLU A 140 42.42 50.03 -11.39
N LYS A 141 43.00 48.87 -11.05
CA LYS A 141 44.44 48.76 -10.74
C LYS A 141 45.32 48.94 -11.98
N GLU A 142 44.91 48.43 -13.15
CA GLU A 142 45.62 48.66 -14.42
C GLU A 142 45.55 50.11 -14.89
N GLU A 143 44.44 50.80 -14.67
CA GLU A 143 44.31 52.24 -14.97
C GLU A 143 45.19 53.07 -14.04
N LYS A 144 45.17 52.80 -12.73
CA LYS A 144 46.04 53.48 -11.75
C LYS A 144 47.53 53.24 -11.98
N SER A 145 47.94 52.07 -12.48
CA SER A 145 49.35 51.84 -12.85
C SER A 145 49.76 52.58 -14.11
N LYS A 146 48.87 52.69 -15.11
CA LYS A 146 49.13 53.45 -16.34
C LYS A 146 49.12 54.97 -16.13
N GLU A 147 48.36 55.45 -15.15
CA GLU A 147 48.35 56.84 -14.74
C GLU A 147 49.66 57.21 -14.02
N LYS A 148 50.16 56.34 -13.12
CA LYS A 148 51.47 56.51 -12.49
C LYS A 148 52.65 56.48 -13.47
N GLU A 149 52.61 55.61 -14.49
CA GLU A 149 53.63 55.59 -15.54
C GLU A 149 53.61 56.84 -16.44
N ARG A 150 52.47 57.55 -16.53
CA ARG A 150 52.39 58.84 -17.23
C ARG A 150 52.94 59.99 -16.41
N GLU A 151 52.74 59.99 -15.09
CA GLU A 151 53.28 61.01 -14.19
C GLU A 151 54.81 60.92 -14.01
N GLU A 152 55.42 59.74 -14.19
CA GLU A 152 56.89 59.57 -14.14
C GLU A 152 57.61 59.95 -15.45
N HIS A 153 56.88 60.23 -16.53
CA HIS A 153 57.41 60.53 -17.86
C HIS A 153 57.17 61.97 -18.35
N GLU A 154 56.55 62.85 -17.54
CA GLU A 154 56.54 64.32 -17.69
C GLU A 154 57.62 64.99 -16.84
#